data_AF-A0A2E0YPZ2-F1
#
_entry.id   AF-A0A2E0YPZ2-F1
#
_cell.length_a   1.000
_cell.length_b   1.000
_cell.length_c   1.000
_cell.angle_alpha   90.00
_cell.angle_beta   90.00
_cell.angle_gamma   90.00
#
_symmetry.space_group_name_H-M   'P 1'
#
loop_
_entity.id
_entity.type
_entity.pdbx_description
1 polymer ?
#
loop_
_entity_poly.entity_id
_entity_poly.type
_entity_poly.pdbx_seq_one_letter_code
_entity_poly.pdbx_strand_id
1 'polypeptide(L)'
;MVALLSTLLLGSCKSTSTAPVIGANTNTNIIGSWEGCDGRVVTFSEEDSEIIGRYTELGGLTRYRFTENEVGYRLTEQQPGQYLGMVKWQDQSGNETWKKVTITIKNNTYTDNSSDSCSKDMKRV
;
A
#
# COMPACT_ATOMS: atom_id res chain seq x y z
N MET A 1 -25.10 23.77 -59.46
CA MET A 1 -25.03 23.11 -58.14
C MET A 1 -24.67 21.66 -58.40
N VAL A 2 -23.42 21.22 -58.15
CA VAL A 2 -22.92 20.73 -56.83
C VAL A 2 -23.73 19.50 -56.42
N ALA A 3 -23.22 18.30 -56.15
CA ALA A 3 -21.87 17.74 -56.08
C ALA A 3 -22.00 16.20 -55.83
N LEU A 4 -20.93 15.46 -56.17
CA LEU A 4 -20.28 14.33 -55.46
C LEU A 4 -21.16 13.25 -54.80
N LEU A 5 -21.06 11.98 -55.24
CA LEU A 5 -20.08 10.94 -54.82
C LEU A 5 -20.39 10.36 -53.43
N SER A 6 -20.69 9.05 -53.38
CA SER A 6 -19.92 8.04 -52.61
C SER A 6 -20.78 6.83 -52.20
N THR A 7 -20.31 5.66 -52.64
CA THR A 7 -20.63 4.32 -52.12
C THR A 7 -20.26 4.20 -50.64
N LEU A 8 -21.11 3.54 -49.84
CA LEU A 8 -20.72 3.01 -48.54
C LEU A 8 -21.10 1.53 -48.43
N LEU A 9 -20.04 0.72 -48.43
CA LEU A 9 -20.01 -0.71 -48.13
C LEU A 9 -20.45 -0.93 -46.68
N LEU A 10 -21.49 -1.74 -46.49
CA LEU A 10 -21.86 -2.29 -45.18
C LEU A 10 -20.85 -3.39 -44.83
N GLY A 11 -19.74 -2.99 -44.20
CA GLY A 11 -18.83 -3.89 -43.53
C GLY A 11 -19.53 -4.57 -42.35
N SER A 12 -19.70 -5.88 -42.44
CA SER A 12 -20.14 -6.72 -41.33
C SER A 12 -19.04 -6.75 -40.27
N CYS A 13 -19.18 -5.93 -39.23
CA CYS A 13 -18.41 -6.05 -37.99
C CYS A 13 -18.75 -7.37 -37.32
N LYS A 14 -17.93 -8.40 -37.52
CA LYS A 14 -17.93 -9.58 -36.64
C LYS A 14 -17.38 -9.13 -35.29
N SER A 15 -18.26 -8.97 -34.32
CA SER A 15 -17.91 -8.74 -32.92
C SER A 15 -17.06 -9.89 -32.40
N THR A 16 -15.76 -9.65 -32.26
CA THR A 16 -14.87 -10.52 -31.50
C THR A 16 -15.32 -10.44 -30.03
N SER A 17 -15.95 -11.51 -29.55
CA SER A 17 -16.24 -11.67 -28.12
C SER A 17 -14.91 -11.77 -27.39
N THR A 18 -14.46 -10.65 -26.80
CA THR A 18 -13.39 -10.66 -25.82
C THR A 18 -13.93 -11.33 -24.56
N ALA A 19 -13.41 -12.51 -24.25
CA ALA A 19 -13.59 -13.13 -22.95
C ALA A 19 -13.17 -12.13 -21.85
N PRO A 20 -13.87 -12.07 -20.70
CA PRO A 20 -13.42 -11.24 -19.60
C PRO A 20 -12.07 -11.79 -19.13
N VAL A 21 -11.02 -10.99 -19.28
CA VAL A 21 -9.78 -11.19 -18.54
C VAL A 21 -10.21 -11.07 -17.07
N ILE A 22 -10.14 -12.18 -16.34
CA ILE A 22 -10.27 -12.19 -14.89
C ILE A 22 -9.07 -11.36 -14.39
N GLY A 23 -9.27 -10.06 -14.28
CA GLY A 23 -8.33 -9.17 -13.63
C GLY A 23 -8.23 -9.64 -12.20
N ALA A 24 -7.11 -10.28 -11.85
CA ALA A 24 -6.74 -10.40 -10.45
C ALA A 24 -6.84 -8.99 -9.88
N ASN A 25 -7.75 -8.77 -8.93
CA ASN A 25 -7.88 -7.50 -8.22
C ASN A 25 -6.58 -7.33 -7.43
N THR A 26 -5.55 -6.79 -8.07
CA THR A 26 -4.27 -6.51 -7.43
C THR A 26 -4.47 -5.28 -6.58
N ASN A 27 -4.98 -5.46 -5.37
CA ASN A 27 -5.05 -4.37 -4.42
C ASN A 27 -3.61 -3.94 -4.11
N THR A 28 -3.22 -2.77 -4.61
CA THR A 28 -1.91 -2.17 -4.39
C THR A 28 -1.96 -1.05 -3.36
N ASN A 29 -3.14 -0.76 -2.79
CA ASN A 29 -3.31 0.37 -1.88
C ASN A 29 -2.81 0.01 -0.47
N ILE A 30 -1.99 0.85 0.16
CA ILE A 30 -1.54 0.64 1.55
C ILE A 30 -2.60 0.99 2.61
N ILE A 31 -3.58 1.84 2.31
CA ILE A 31 -4.56 2.33 3.29
C ILE A 31 -5.31 1.15 3.94
N GLY A 32 -5.50 1.25 5.27
CA GLY A 32 -6.08 0.20 6.11
C GLY A 32 -5.06 -0.40 7.09
N SER A 33 -5.44 -1.52 7.72
CA SER A 33 -4.70 -2.13 8.83
C SER A 33 -3.88 -3.34 8.39
N TRP A 34 -2.69 -3.48 8.98
CA TRP A 34 -1.72 -4.52 8.66
C TRP A 34 -1.12 -5.11 9.93
N GLU A 35 -1.16 -6.41 10.04
CA GLU A 35 -0.69 -7.17 11.20
C GLU A 35 0.69 -7.80 10.92
N GLY A 36 1.61 -7.60 11.86
CA GLY A 36 2.91 -8.25 11.91
C GLY A 36 2.92 -9.53 12.73
N CYS A 37 3.97 -10.34 12.59
CA CYS A 37 4.04 -11.67 13.24
C CYS A 37 4.03 -11.69 14.78
N ASP A 38 4.11 -10.53 15.42
CA ASP A 38 4.09 -10.36 16.87
C ASP A 38 2.80 -9.71 17.37
N GLY A 39 1.74 -9.70 16.55
CA GLY A 39 0.42 -9.16 16.90
C GLY A 39 0.38 -7.64 16.97
N ARG A 40 1.39 -6.94 16.42
CA ARG A 40 1.28 -5.49 16.21
C ARG A 40 0.37 -5.23 15.02
N VAL A 41 -0.41 -4.16 15.08
CA VAL A 41 -1.21 -3.68 13.96
C VAL A 41 -0.85 -2.24 13.65
N VAL A 42 -0.48 -1.98 12.39
CA VAL A 42 -0.27 -0.64 11.85
C VAL A 42 -1.46 -0.29 10.97
N THR A 43 -2.12 0.83 11.26
CA THR A 43 -3.20 1.37 10.42
C THR A 43 -2.68 2.58 9.65
N PHE A 44 -2.76 2.51 8.32
CA PHE A 44 -2.37 3.58 7.42
C PHE A 44 -3.58 4.40 6.98
N SER A 45 -3.46 5.72 7.07
CA SER A 45 -4.44 6.72 6.62
C SER A 45 -3.77 7.87 5.88
N GLU A 46 -4.51 8.56 5.02
CA GLU A 46 -4.06 9.82 4.42
C GLU A 46 -4.31 10.98 5.40
N GLU A 47 -3.26 11.76 5.68
CA GLU A 47 -3.29 12.97 6.50
C GLU A 47 -2.45 14.05 5.80
N ASP A 48 -3.03 15.21 5.47
CA ASP A 48 -2.33 16.37 4.88
C ASP A 48 -1.40 16.05 3.68
N SER A 49 -1.84 15.14 2.79
CA SER A 49 -1.08 14.64 1.61
C SER A 49 0.09 13.70 1.92
N GLU A 50 0.26 13.27 3.18
CA GLU A 50 1.12 12.17 3.58
C GLU A 50 0.28 10.93 3.92
N ILE A 51 0.89 9.75 3.85
CA ILE A 51 0.33 8.52 4.40
C ILE A 51 0.98 8.27 5.76
N ILE A 52 0.17 8.25 6.80
CA ILE A 52 0.60 8.08 8.19
C ILE A 52 0.23 6.69 8.66
N GLY A 53 1.20 5.94 9.16
CA GLY A 53 0.98 4.64 9.80
C GLY A 53 1.06 4.77 11.31
N ARG A 54 -0.04 4.44 12.01
CA ARG A 54 -0.13 4.48 13.48
C ARG A 54 -0.25 3.08 14.06
N TYR A 55 0.41 2.83 15.19
CA TYR A 55 0.29 1.56 15.89
C TYR A 55 -1.04 1.47 16.63
N THR A 56 -2.02 0.78 16.04
CA THR A 56 -3.34 0.57 16.65
C THR A 56 -3.36 -0.63 17.60
N GLU A 57 -2.43 -1.56 17.42
CA GLU A 57 -2.12 -2.62 18.39
C GLU A 57 -0.60 -2.74 18.51
N LEU A 58 -0.09 -2.86 19.73
CA LEU A 58 1.36 -2.85 19.96
C LEU A 58 2.01 -4.22 19.77
N GLY A 59 1.33 -5.31 20.15
CA GLY A 59 1.93 -6.64 20.13
C GLY A 59 3.30 -6.67 20.82
N GLY A 60 4.32 -7.12 20.10
CA GLY A 60 5.71 -7.16 20.58
C GLY A 60 6.37 -5.80 20.83
N LEU A 61 5.76 -4.68 20.42
CA LEU A 61 6.34 -3.33 20.56
C LEU A 61 6.34 -2.78 21.98
N THR A 62 5.49 -3.28 22.88
CA THR A 62 5.38 -2.77 24.26
C THR A 62 6.73 -2.79 24.99
N ARG A 63 7.58 -3.81 24.73
CA ARG A 63 8.92 -3.92 25.34
C ARG A 63 9.92 -2.85 24.88
N TYR A 64 9.59 -2.09 23.83
CA TYR A 64 10.38 -1.00 23.30
C TYR A 64 9.77 0.37 23.61
N ARG A 65 8.77 0.44 24.52
CA ARG A 65 8.12 1.69 24.98
C ARG A 65 7.36 2.47 23.90
N PHE A 66 6.93 1.81 22.82
CA PHE A 66 5.93 2.38 21.92
C PHE A 66 4.60 2.53 22.65
N THR A 67 3.79 3.48 22.21
CA THR A 67 2.46 3.77 22.75
C THR A 67 1.38 3.55 21.68
N GLU A 68 0.16 3.24 22.12
CA GLU A 68 -0.97 3.10 21.19
C GLU A 68 -1.24 4.42 20.46
N ASN A 69 -1.65 4.31 19.21
CA ASN A 69 -1.93 5.42 18.27
C ASN A 69 -0.71 6.30 17.92
N GLU A 70 0.49 5.89 18.34
CA GLU A 70 1.74 6.56 18.00
C GLU A 70 2.08 6.41 16.52
N VAL A 71 2.65 7.46 15.93
CA VAL A 71 3.09 7.44 14.53
C VAL A 71 4.35 6.58 14.38
N GLY A 72 4.21 5.47 13.67
CA GLY A 72 5.32 4.59 13.31
C GLY A 72 5.87 4.84 11.91
N TYR A 73 5.05 5.39 11.00
CA TYR A 73 5.39 5.55 9.60
C TYR A 73 4.91 6.89 9.05
N ARG A 74 5.72 7.46 8.16
CA ARG A 74 5.40 8.63 7.34
C ARG A 74 5.81 8.32 5.91
N LEU A 75 4.87 8.33 4.98
CA LEU A 75 5.06 7.77 3.63
C LEU A 75 4.46 8.68 2.56
N THR A 76 4.99 8.52 1.35
CA THR A 76 4.43 9.09 0.12
C THR A 76 4.39 7.99 -0.94
N GLU A 77 3.26 7.86 -1.63
CA GLU A 77 3.15 6.97 -2.78
C GLU A 77 4.02 7.48 -3.93
N GLN A 78 4.89 6.63 -4.46
CA GLN A 78 5.73 6.95 -5.62
C GLN A 78 5.10 6.47 -6.92
N GLN A 79 4.49 5.29 -6.86
CA GLN A 79 3.71 4.65 -7.91
C GLN A 79 2.78 3.63 -7.25
N PRO A 80 1.71 3.17 -7.93
CA PRO A 80 0.76 2.23 -7.34
C PRO A 80 1.45 1.03 -6.70
N GLY A 81 1.26 0.86 -5.39
CA GLY A 81 1.85 -0.25 -4.63
C GLY A 81 3.31 -0.08 -4.23
N GLN A 82 3.91 1.09 -4.41
CA GLN A 82 5.26 1.41 -3.93
C GLN A 82 5.25 2.73 -3.17
N TYR A 83 5.65 2.67 -1.91
CA TYR A 83 5.65 3.79 -0.99
C TYR A 83 7.07 4.02 -0.46
N LEU A 84 7.45 5.29 -0.32
CA LEU A 84 8.74 5.70 0.21
C LEU A 84 8.52 6.64 1.39
N GLY A 85 9.35 6.52 2.42
CA GLY A 85 9.32 7.48 3.50
C GLY A 85 10.19 7.05 4.66
N MET A 86 9.70 7.21 5.88
CA MET A 86 10.42 6.93 7.11
C MET A 86 9.64 6.00 8.03
N VAL A 87 10.35 5.06 8.67
CA VAL A 87 9.84 4.22 9.76
C VAL A 87 10.57 4.56 11.06
N LYS A 88 9.79 4.63 12.15
CA LYS A 88 10.30 4.86 13.50
C LYS A 88 10.96 3.59 14.05
N TRP A 89 12.14 3.76 14.63
CA TRP A 89 12.86 2.77 15.41
C TRP A 89 13.02 3.27 16.83
N GLN A 90 12.78 2.40 17.81
CA GLN A 90 12.94 2.73 19.21
C GLN A 90 13.65 1.60 19.95
N ASP A 91 14.61 1.93 20.81
CA ASP A 91 15.26 0.95 21.69
C ASP A 91 14.44 0.68 22.97
N GLN A 92 14.91 -0.26 23.80
CA GLN A 92 14.22 -0.60 25.06
C GLN A 92 14.26 0.50 26.12
N SER A 93 15.13 1.49 25.94
CA SER A 93 15.21 2.70 26.78
C SER A 93 14.26 3.79 26.28
N GLY A 94 13.64 3.63 25.11
CA GLY A 94 12.76 4.62 24.49
C GLY A 94 13.48 5.61 23.59
N ASN A 95 14.76 5.41 23.26
CA ASN A 95 15.49 6.29 22.37
C ASN A 95 15.02 6.07 20.92
N GLU A 96 14.56 7.14 20.30
CA GLU A 96 13.96 7.14 18.98
C GLU A 96 14.95 7.51 17.87
N THR A 97 14.84 6.81 16.74
CA THR A 97 15.47 7.16 15.46
C THR A 97 14.49 6.91 14.31
N TRP A 98 14.71 7.52 13.16
CA TRP A 98 13.93 7.26 11.95
C TRP A 98 14.83 6.74 10.84
N LYS A 99 14.36 5.72 10.11
CA LYS A 99 15.07 5.13 8.98
C LYS A 99 14.25 5.25 7.71
N LYS A 100 14.91 5.47 6.58
CA LYS A 100 14.25 5.44 5.27
C LYS A 100 13.68 4.04 5.04
N VAL A 101 12.48 3.95 4.48
CA VAL A 101 11.81 2.68 4.18
C VAL A 101 11.17 2.73 2.80
N THR A 102 11.28 1.62 2.07
CA THR A 102 10.51 1.37 0.84
C THR A 102 9.56 0.22 1.10
N ILE A 103 8.28 0.47 0.87
CA ILE A 103 7.20 -0.49 1.10
C ILE A 103 6.61 -0.87 -0.25
N THR A 104 6.43 -2.16 -0.47
CA THR A 104 5.71 -2.71 -1.61
C THR A 104 4.41 -3.36 -1.14
N ILE A 105 3.30 -2.98 -1.74
CA ILE A 105 1.99 -3.61 -1.54
C ILE A 105 1.62 -4.40 -2.78
N LYS A 106 1.37 -5.68 -2.58
CA LYS A 106 0.84 -6.57 -3.61
C LYS A 106 -0.25 -7.44 -3.04
N ASN A 107 -1.49 -7.18 -3.44
CA ASN A 107 -2.69 -7.79 -2.87
C ASN A 107 -2.77 -7.50 -1.36
N ASN A 108 -2.98 -8.53 -0.55
CA ASN A 108 -3.02 -8.42 0.91
C ASN A 108 -1.65 -8.68 1.56
N THR A 109 -0.56 -8.39 0.86
CA THR A 109 0.80 -8.54 1.38
C THR A 109 1.51 -7.20 1.34
N TYR A 110 1.99 -6.80 2.50
CA TYR A 110 2.92 -5.70 2.71
C TYR A 110 4.32 -6.29 2.83
N THR A 111 5.30 -5.68 2.17
CA THR A 111 6.72 -5.97 2.40
C THR A 111 7.54 -4.69 2.48
N ASP A 112 8.58 -4.64 3.30
CA ASP A 112 9.52 -3.51 3.33
C ASP A 112 10.99 -3.91 3.53
N ASN A 113 11.90 -2.93 3.39
CA ASN A 113 13.35 -3.16 3.43
C ASN A 113 14.08 -2.66 4.69
N SER A 114 13.38 -2.07 5.66
CA SER A 114 14.04 -1.31 6.74
C SER A 114 13.38 -1.44 8.12
N SER A 115 12.28 -2.17 8.24
CA SER A 115 11.66 -2.48 9.52
C SER A 115 12.23 -3.79 10.11
N ASP A 116 11.82 -4.11 11.34
CA ASP A 116 12.20 -5.36 11.99
C ASP A 116 11.55 -6.59 11.34
N SER A 117 11.92 -7.79 11.83
CA SER A 117 11.49 -9.04 11.23
C SER A 117 9.99 -9.28 11.21
N CYS A 118 9.22 -8.71 12.15
CA CYS A 118 7.76 -8.86 12.14
C CYS A 118 7.03 -7.77 11.35
N SER A 119 7.72 -6.71 10.97
CA SER A 119 7.13 -5.58 10.23
C SER A 119 7.49 -5.56 8.76
N LYS A 120 8.60 -6.23 8.37
CA LYS A 120 9.02 -6.30 6.97
C LYS A 120 8.12 -7.18 6.09
N ASP A 121 7.23 -7.97 6.68
CA ASP A 121 6.29 -8.87 6.00
C ASP A 121 4.97 -8.90 6.81
N MET A 122 3.96 -8.13 6.39
CA MET A 122 2.68 -8.01 7.10
C MET A 122 1.49 -8.44 6.24
N LYS A 123 0.39 -8.79 6.91
CA LYS A 123 -0.88 -9.15 6.26
C LYS A 123 -1.96 -8.14 6.56
N ARG A 124 -2.80 -7.87 5.57
CA ARG A 124 -3.96 -7.01 5.76
C ARG A 124 -4.96 -7.69 6.69
N VAL A 125 -5.54 -6.92 7.61
CA VAL A 125 -6.64 -7.32 8.50
C VAL A 125 -7.90 -6.49 8.27
#